data_AF-B1WXM5-F1
#
_entry.id   AF-B1WXM5-F1
#
_cell.length_a   1.000
_cell.length_b   1.000
_cell.length_c   1.000
_cell.angle_alpha   90.00
_cell.angle_beta   90.00
_cell.angle_gamma   90.00
#
_symmetry.space_group_name_H-M   'P 1'
#
loop_
_entity.id
_entity.type
_entity.pdbx_description
1 polymer ?
#
loop_
_entity_poly.entity_id
_entity_poly.type
_entity_poly.pdbx_seq_one_letter_code
_entity_poly.pdbx_strand_id
1 'polypeptide(L)'
;MNTNVRTKNPNPGKAFELLGEIHNHLHNKVIGHELSQIARHTKDKEIREICKQAANCLEIRINTDFHRIDYEQCKKSLTTLVRHLKQAKEKFDKVVELVPDLNQKWIEKPFRETQLLLLDISNYLTLLDREHDIYDQNDTVVKIGDLVAVNCTDENNKPYKHYGIVVSSSRGFRVAHFFTGETVKAQNSIVEKGFGYIHEVRYSSDWLVQEHLPKSIPYSDVEDRIKASRKIERRVWNKVSYNCEHWAREMFTGQAECTQLKQLKEERRNNRNKS
;
A
#
# COMPACT_ATOMS: atom_id res chain seq x y z
N MET A 1 1.05 -41.78 56.64
CA MET A 1 0.39 -41.36 55.38
C MET A 1 1.46 -41.29 54.31
N ASN A 2 1.55 -42.31 53.45
CA ASN A 2 2.44 -42.31 52.29
C ASN A 2 1.80 -41.44 51.21
N THR A 3 2.23 -40.19 51.09
CA THR A 3 1.98 -39.39 49.89
C THR A 3 2.82 -39.99 48.78
N ASN A 4 2.18 -40.86 48.00
CA ASN A 4 2.71 -41.40 46.77
C ASN A 4 2.83 -40.24 45.76
N VAL A 5 3.90 -39.45 45.87
CA VAL A 5 4.29 -38.49 44.86
C VAL A 5 4.67 -39.32 43.65
N ARG A 6 3.71 -39.53 42.73
CA ARG A 6 4.01 -39.95 41.37
C ARG A 6 5.06 -38.98 40.85
N THR A 7 6.31 -39.43 40.81
CA THR A 7 7.36 -38.79 40.05
C THR A 7 6.85 -38.79 38.61
N LYS A 8 6.32 -37.64 38.15
CA LYS A 8 6.15 -37.40 36.72
C LYS A 8 7.54 -37.60 36.14
N ASN A 9 7.75 -38.71 35.44
CA ASN A 9 9.02 -38.97 34.81
C ASN A 9 9.23 -37.82 33.80
N PRO A 10 10.23 -36.95 33.98
CA PRO A 10 10.47 -35.85 33.06
C PRO A 10 10.66 -36.45 31.67
N ASN A 11 9.93 -35.95 30.66
CA ASN A 11 10.14 -36.38 29.28
C ASN A 11 10.90 -35.27 28.53
N PRO A 12 12.23 -35.15 28.72
CA PRO A 12 13.04 -34.17 28.01
C PRO A 12 12.96 -34.38 26.50
N GLY A 13 12.80 -35.63 26.04
CA GLY A 13 12.65 -35.96 24.63
C GLY A 13 11.51 -35.20 23.98
N LYS A 14 10.35 -35.13 24.63
CA LYS A 14 9.19 -34.38 24.12
C LYS A 14 9.46 -32.87 24.02
N ALA A 15 10.17 -32.27 24.97
CA ALA A 15 10.51 -30.85 24.92
C ALA A 15 11.51 -30.55 23.79
N PHE A 16 12.54 -31.38 23.63
CA PHE A 16 13.50 -31.25 22.53
C PHE A 16 12.87 -31.49 21.16
N GLU A 17 11.94 -32.46 21.06
CA GLU A 17 11.16 -32.72 19.85
C GLU A 17 10.35 -31.49 19.46
N LEU A 18 9.60 -30.90 20.39
CA LEU A 18 8.83 -29.67 20.15
C LEU A 18 9.71 -28.49 19.74
N LEU A 19 10.87 -28.30 20.39
CA LEU A 19 11.83 -27.27 20.00
C LEU A 19 12.36 -27.53 18.58
N GLY A 20 12.74 -28.77 18.25
CA GLY A 20 13.17 -29.15 16.91
C GLY A 20 12.07 -28.94 15.86
N GLU A 21 10.81 -29.25 16.18
CA GLU A 21 9.68 -28.97 15.31
C GLU A 21 9.47 -27.48 15.07
N ILE A 22 9.65 -26.63 16.08
CA ILE A 22 9.57 -25.16 15.92
C ILE A 22 10.65 -24.70 14.94
N HIS A 23 11.90 -25.13 15.15
CA HIS A 23 13.01 -24.78 14.25
C HIS A 23 12.75 -25.26 12.83
N ASN A 24 12.37 -26.51 12.63
CA ASN A 24 12.03 -27.05 11.30
C ASN A 24 10.87 -26.31 10.64
N HIS A 25 9.87 -25.89 11.43
CA HIS A 25 8.74 -25.13 10.93
C HIS A 25 9.14 -23.72 10.49
N LEU A 26 9.99 -23.04 11.25
CA LEU A 26 10.43 -21.68 10.96
C LEU A 26 11.46 -21.62 9.81
N HIS A 27 12.29 -22.64 9.65
CA HIS A 27 13.27 -22.73 8.56
C HIS A 27 12.69 -23.38 7.29
N ASN A 28 11.37 -23.58 7.23
CA ASN A 28 10.74 -24.18 6.06
C ASN A 28 10.83 -23.25 4.84
N LYS A 29 10.69 -23.84 3.64
CA LYS A 29 10.69 -23.07 2.39
C LYS A 29 9.52 -22.09 2.27
N VAL A 30 8.46 -22.27 3.05
CA VAL A 30 7.25 -21.44 3.01
C VAL A 30 7.55 -20.05 3.56
N ILE A 31 8.22 -19.93 4.72
CA ILE A 31 8.55 -18.61 5.28
C ILE A 31 9.44 -17.82 4.33
N GLY A 32 10.47 -18.44 3.77
CA GLY A 32 11.33 -17.81 2.77
C GLY A 32 10.57 -17.40 1.51
N HIS A 33 9.62 -18.23 1.07
CA HIS A 33 8.74 -17.90 -0.05
C HIS A 33 7.89 -16.67 0.25
N GLU A 34 7.18 -16.64 1.39
CA GLU A 34 6.28 -15.53 1.72
C GLU A 34 7.02 -14.21 1.96
N LEU A 35 8.18 -14.23 2.63
CA LEU A 35 9.04 -13.04 2.74
C LEU A 35 9.52 -12.55 1.37
N SER A 36 9.86 -13.48 0.46
CA SER A 36 10.19 -13.11 -0.92
C SER A 36 9.00 -12.51 -1.66
N GLN A 37 7.79 -13.04 -1.46
CA GLN A 37 6.58 -12.49 -2.09
C GLN A 37 6.34 -11.04 -1.64
N ILE A 38 6.48 -10.73 -0.36
CA ILE A 38 6.35 -9.36 0.14
C ILE A 38 7.44 -8.47 -0.47
N ALA A 39 8.71 -8.87 -0.37
CA ALA A 39 9.85 -8.06 -0.80
C ALA A 39 9.85 -7.76 -2.32
N ARG A 40 9.34 -8.68 -3.15
CA ARG A 40 9.25 -8.54 -4.61
C ARG A 40 8.04 -7.72 -5.07
N HIS A 41 7.05 -7.55 -4.20
CA HIS A 41 5.77 -6.90 -4.53
C HIS A 41 5.55 -5.53 -3.89
N THR A 42 6.59 -4.97 -3.27
CA THR A 42 6.59 -3.61 -2.71
C THR A 42 7.83 -2.84 -3.16
N LYS A 43 7.68 -1.53 -3.34
CA LYS A 43 8.81 -0.60 -3.55
C LYS A 43 9.26 0.07 -2.24
N ASP A 44 8.48 -0.09 -1.17
CA ASP A 44 8.82 0.43 0.15
C ASP A 44 10.14 -0.18 0.64
N LYS A 45 11.17 0.68 0.73
CA LYS A 45 12.53 0.29 1.09
C LYS A 45 12.61 -0.25 2.51
N GLU A 46 11.81 0.30 3.42
CA GLU A 46 11.80 -0.10 4.82
C GLU A 46 11.20 -1.49 4.97
N ILE A 47 10.07 -1.74 4.30
CA ILE A 47 9.44 -3.08 4.29
C ILE A 47 10.38 -4.13 3.68
N ARG A 48 11.06 -3.79 2.57
CA ARG A 48 12.06 -4.70 1.97
C ARG A 48 13.20 -4.98 2.92
N GLU A 49 13.65 -4.00 3.70
CA GLU A 49 14.70 -4.19 4.70
C GLU A 49 14.23 -5.04 5.87
N ILE A 50 13.01 -4.82 6.37
CA ILE A 50 12.39 -5.67 7.41
C ILE A 50 12.31 -7.13 6.93
N CYS A 51 11.92 -7.39 5.67
CA CYS A 51 11.92 -8.75 5.12
C CYS A 51 13.31 -9.39 5.13
N LYS A 52 14.37 -8.64 4.80
CA LYS A 52 15.76 -9.13 4.85
C LYS A 52 16.21 -9.39 6.28
N GLN A 53 15.88 -8.51 7.22
CA GLN A 53 16.22 -8.69 8.63
C GLN A 53 15.53 -9.92 9.22
N ALA A 54 14.25 -10.13 8.91
CA ALA A 54 13.52 -11.34 9.28
C ALA A 54 14.15 -12.60 8.66
N ALA A 55 14.55 -12.55 7.39
CA ALA A 55 15.22 -13.66 6.72
C ALA A 55 16.60 -13.97 7.34
N ASN A 56 17.37 -12.95 7.68
CA ASN A 56 18.67 -13.10 8.35
C ASN A 56 18.51 -13.70 9.75
N CYS A 57 17.48 -13.30 10.49
CA CYS A 57 17.15 -13.86 11.81
C CYS A 57 16.81 -15.36 11.75
N LEU A 58 16.19 -15.79 10.64
CA LEU A 58 15.88 -17.19 10.36
C LEU A 58 16.99 -17.92 9.57
N GLU A 59 18.11 -17.25 9.27
CA GLU A 59 19.19 -17.80 8.44
C GLU A 59 18.70 -18.37 7.08
N ILE A 60 17.64 -17.79 6.52
CA ILE A 60 17.06 -18.21 5.23
C ILE A 60 17.37 -17.22 4.11
N ARG A 61 17.42 -17.74 2.88
CA ARG A 61 17.58 -16.93 1.68
C ARG A 61 16.23 -16.51 1.11
N ILE A 62 16.10 -15.23 0.76
CA ILE A 62 14.92 -14.68 0.09
C ILE A 62 15.32 -14.01 -1.22
N ASN A 63 14.41 -13.97 -2.19
CA ASN A 63 14.57 -13.17 -3.40
C ASN A 63 13.97 -11.78 -3.14
N THR A 64 14.75 -10.73 -3.39
CA THR A 64 14.31 -9.33 -3.21
C THR A 64 14.23 -8.54 -4.52
N ASP A 65 14.39 -9.21 -5.67
CA ASP A 65 14.33 -8.60 -7.00
C ASP A 65 12.90 -8.15 -7.29
N PHE A 66 12.72 -6.84 -7.38
CA PHE A 66 11.41 -6.23 -7.60
C PHE A 66 10.76 -6.80 -8.86
N HIS A 67 9.49 -7.21 -8.75
CA HIS A 67 8.72 -7.77 -9.85
C HIS A 67 7.64 -6.81 -10.35
N ARG A 68 6.70 -6.47 -9.46
CA ARG A 68 5.58 -5.54 -9.72
C ARG A 68 4.97 -5.13 -8.39
N ILE A 69 4.26 -4.01 -8.32
CA ILE A 69 3.51 -3.67 -7.10
C ILE A 69 2.27 -4.56 -6.99
N ASP A 70 2.09 -5.25 -5.86
CA ASP A 70 0.91 -6.10 -5.58
C ASP A 70 0.63 -6.16 -4.07
N TYR A 71 -0.26 -5.28 -3.59
CA TYR A 71 -0.58 -5.15 -2.17
C TYR A 71 -1.38 -6.34 -1.62
N GLU A 72 -2.26 -6.93 -2.43
CA GLU A 72 -3.04 -8.09 -2.02
C GLU A 72 -2.12 -9.31 -1.85
N GLN A 73 -1.14 -9.47 -2.73
CA GLN A 73 -0.10 -10.48 -2.55
C GLN A 73 0.71 -10.24 -1.27
N CYS A 74 1.13 -9.00 -1.00
CA CYS A 74 1.84 -8.67 0.25
C CYS A 74 1.00 -9.04 1.49
N LYS A 75 -0.27 -8.63 1.51
CA LYS A 75 -1.21 -8.91 2.63
C LYS A 75 -1.46 -10.39 2.83
N LYS A 76 -1.67 -11.14 1.75
CA LYS A 76 -1.86 -12.60 1.79
C LYS A 76 -0.63 -13.30 2.34
N SER A 77 0.56 -12.87 1.92
CA SER A 77 1.83 -13.41 2.41
C SER A 77 2.05 -13.11 3.88
N LEU A 78 1.79 -11.88 4.32
CA LEU A 78 1.85 -11.51 5.74
C LEU A 78 0.89 -12.34 6.59
N THR A 79 -0.36 -12.51 6.14
CA THR A 79 -1.36 -13.35 6.83
C THR A 79 -0.86 -14.79 7.01
N THR A 80 -0.19 -15.32 5.97
CA THR A 80 0.40 -16.67 6.02
C THR A 80 1.54 -16.72 7.03
N LEU A 81 2.45 -15.75 7.03
CA LEU A 81 3.55 -15.64 8.00
C LEU A 81 3.04 -15.57 9.44
N VAL A 82 2.04 -14.72 9.72
CA VAL A 82 1.42 -14.59 11.04
C VAL A 82 0.83 -15.91 11.51
N ARG A 83 0.19 -16.67 10.62
CA ARG A 83 -0.33 -18.00 10.94
C ARG A 83 0.79 -18.99 11.28
N HIS A 84 1.88 -18.99 10.53
CA HIS A 84 3.05 -19.83 10.81
C HIS A 84 3.68 -19.49 12.18
N LEU A 85 3.85 -18.20 12.48
CA LEU A 85 4.35 -17.77 13.79
C LEU A 85 3.42 -18.19 14.93
N LYS A 86 2.09 -18.10 14.73
CA LYS A 86 1.11 -18.56 15.73
C LYS A 86 1.29 -20.05 16.04
N GLN A 87 1.44 -20.90 15.02
CA GLN A 87 1.66 -22.33 15.21
C GLN A 87 2.97 -22.62 15.97
N ALA A 88 4.03 -21.87 15.66
CA ALA A 88 5.31 -22.01 16.37
C ALA A 88 5.18 -21.60 17.85
N LYS A 89 4.45 -20.51 18.14
CA LYS A 89 4.15 -20.05 19.51
C LYS A 89 3.34 -21.09 20.29
N GLU A 90 2.28 -21.66 19.70
CA GLU A 90 1.46 -22.69 20.34
C GLU A 90 2.27 -23.95 20.71
N LYS A 91 3.30 -24.29 19.91
CA LYS A 91 4.24 -25.37 20.26
C LYS A 91 5.19 -24.95 21.37
N PHE A 92 5.66 -23.70 21.36
CA PHE A 92 6.54 -23.17 22.38
C PHE A 92 5.84 -23.10 23.74
N ASP A 93 4.56 -22.72 23.79
CA ASP A 93 3.75 -22.73 25.02
C ASP A 93 3.70 -24.13 25.65
N LYS A 94 3.60 -25.18 24.83
CA LYS A 94 3.71 -26.57 25.32
C LYS A 94 5.09 -26.89 25.88
N VAL A 95 6.16 -26.29 25.34
CA VAL A 95 7.51 -26.43 25.93
C VAL A 95 7.55 -25.74 27.29
N VAL A 96 7.01 -24.53 27.41
CA VAL A 96 6.93 -23.78 28.67
C VAL A 96 6.25 -24.60 29.77
N GLU A 97 5.17 -25.32 29.46
CA GLU A 97 4.48 -26.21 30.40
C GLU A 97 5.35 -27.38 30.88
N LEU A 98 6.33 -27.81 30.08
CA LEU A 98 7.22 -28.93 30.40
C LEU A 98 8.46 -28.48 31.19
N VAL A 99 8.92 -27.23 31.01
CA VAL A 99 10.16 -26.71 31.63
C VAL A 99 10.26 -26.96 33.15
N PRO A 100 9.22 -26.73 33.98
CA PRO A 100 9.31 -26.90 35.44
C PRO A 100 9.68 -28.33 35.87
N ASP A 101 9.32 -29.32 35.05
CA ASP A 101 9.56 -30.73 35.33
C ASP A 101 10.94 -31.20 34.80
N LEU A 102 11.71 -30.36 34.10
CA LEU A 102 12.95 -30.72 33.40
C LEU A 102 14.22 -30.26 34.11
N ASN A 103 15.34 -30.93 33.84
CA ASN A 103 16.65 -30.47 34.25
C ASN A 103 17.03 -29.19 33.49
N GLN A 104 17.13 -28.08 34.21
CA GLN A 104 17.42 -26.76 33.64
C GLN A 104 18.70 -26.73 32.78
N LYS A 105 19.76 -27.45 33.19
CA LYS A 105 21.04 -27.50 32.45
C LYS A 105 20.90 -28.06 31.03
N TRP A 106 19.88 -28.88 30.78
CA TRP A 106 19.65 -29.45 29.45
C TRP A 106 18.85 -28.52 28.56
N ILE A 107 17.83 -27.87 29.12
CA ILE A 107 16.80 -27.18 28.33
C ILE A 107 17.05 -25.66 28.22
N GLU A 108 17.78 -25.06 29.14
CA GLU A 108 17.90 -23.60 29.27
C GLU A 108 18.38 -22.92 27.99
N LYS A 109 19.49 -23.39 27.41
CA LYS A 109 20.05 -22.81 26.18
C LYS A 109 19.08 -22.89 25.00
N PRO A 110 18.62 -24.08 24.55
CA PRO A 110 17.75 -24.17 23.38
C PRO A 110 16.36 -23.56 23.61
N PHE A 111 15.86 -23.57 24.86
CA PHE A 111 14.65 -22.83 25.22
C PHE A 111 14.84 -21.32 25.02
N ARG A 112 15.91 -20.75 25.57
CA ARG A 112 16.20 -19.31 25.47
C ARG A 112 16.45 -18.87 24.02
N GLU A 113 17.21 -19.65 23.26
CA GLU A 113 17.46 -19.36 21.83
C GLU A 113 16.17 -19.36 21.02
N THR A 114 15.30 -20.35 21.25
CA THR A 114 14.00 -20.42 20.57
C THR A 114 13.07 -19.28 21.00
N GLN A 115 13.10 -18.91 22.29
CA GLN A 115 12.32 -17.77 22.80
C GLN A 115 12.74 -16.46 22.12
N LEU A 116 14.05 -16.20 22.04
CA LEU A 116 14.59 -15.00 21.39
C LEU A 116 14.23 -14.98 19.90
N LEU A 117 14.39 -16.10 19.20
CA LEU A 117 14.01 -16.22 17.80
C LEU A 117 12.52 -15.89 17.58
N LEU A 118 11.63 -16.46 18.39
CA LEU A 118 10.19 -16.19 18.29
C LEU A 118 9.85 -14.72 18.59
N LEU A 119 10.56 -14.10 19.53
CA LEU A 119 10.40 -12.69 19.85
C LEU A 119 10.83 -11.80 18.67
N ASP A 120 12.03 -12.04 18.13
CA ASP A 120 12.57 -11.26 17.02
C ASP A 120 11.69 -11.36 15.78
N ILE A 121 11.26 -12.57 15.41
CA ILE A 121 10.34 -12.75 14.29
C ILE A 121 8.98 -12.12 14.56
N SER A 122 8.47 -12.19 15.80
CA SER A 122 7.25 -11.48 16.16
C SER A 122 7.39 -9.97 15.97
N ASN A 123 8.53 -9.39 16.32
CA ASN A 123 8.79 -7.96 16.15
C ASN A 123 8.82 -7.59 14.67
N TYR A 124 9.54 -8.34 13.84
CA TYR A 124 9.58 -8.07 12.39
C TYR A 124 8.21 -8.22 11.73
N LEU A 125 7.43 -9.25 12.07
CA LEU A 125 6.09 -9.40 11.50
C LEU A 125 5.14 -8.28 11.91
N THR A 126 5.25 -7.76 13.15
CA THR A 126 4.50 -6.57 13.58
C THR A 126 4.88 -5.34 12.75
N LEU A 127 6.17 -5.15 12.46
CA LEU A 127 6.64 -4.04 11.63
C LEU A 127 6.16 -4.15 10.17
N LEU A 128 5.95 -5.37 9.67
CA LEU A 128 5.38 -5.62 8.34
C LEU A 128 3.87 -5.36 8.26
N ASP A 129 3.15 -5.29 9.38
CA ASP A 129 1.69 -5.03 9.42
C ASP A 129 1.34 -3.55 9.19
N ARG A 130 2.35 -2.69 9.03
CA ARG A 130 2.14 -1.29 8.65
C ARG A 130 1.56 -1.18 7.23
N GLU A 131 0.85 -0.08 6.96
CA GLU A 131 0.45 0.24 5.60
C GLU A 131 1.69 0.47 4.72
N HIS A 132 1.73 -0.20 3.57
CA HIS A 132 2.80 -0.03 2.59
C HIS A 132 2.68 1.34 1.91
N ASP A 133 3.80 2.03 1.76
CA ASP A 133 3.85 3.18 0.85
C ASP A 133 3.43 2.76 -0.56
N ILE A 134 2.62 3.61 -1.19
CA ILE A 134 2.25 3.45 -2.60
C ILE A 134 3.17 4.25 -3.48
N TYR A 135 3.55 3.69 -4.63
CA TYR A 135 4.46 4.34 -5.55
C TYR A 135 3.85 4.37 -6.95
N ASP A 136 4.04 5.48 -7.66
CA ASP A 136 3.75 5.53 -9.09
C ASP A 136 4.86 4.84 -9.91
N GLN A 137 4.71 4.80 -11.24
CA GLN A 137 5.73 4.22 -12.12
C GLN A 137 7.06 5.01 -12.15
N ASN A 138 7.08 6.24 -11.63
CA ASN A 138 8.28 7.09 -11.52
C ASN A 138 8.94 7.00 -10.13
N ASP A 139 8.61 5.98 -9.33
CA ASP A 139 9.11 5.80 -7.96
C ASP A 139 8.75 6.95 -7.00
N THR A 140 7.68 7.70 -7.30
CA THR A 140 7.19 8.76 -6.41
C THR A 140 6.19 8.17 -5.42
N VAL A 141 6.39 8.42 -4.12
CA VAL A 141 5.47 8.00 -3.06
C VAL A 141 4.14 8.73 -3.21
N VAL A 142 3.06 7.99 -3.43
CA VAL A 142 1.70 8.49 -3.56
C VAL A 142 1.10 8.66 -2.18
N LYS A 143 0.54 9.84 -1.92
CA LYS A 143 -0.10 10.20 -0.67
C LYS A 143 -1.55 10.57 -0.89
N ILE A 144 -2.33 10.40 0.16
CA ILE A 144 -3.70 10.90 0.20
C ILE A 144 -3.67 12.43 -0.02
N GLY A 145 -4.52 12.92 -0.90
CA GLY A 145 -4.59 14.32 -1.29
C GLY A 145 -3.66 14.69 -2.44
N ASP A 146 -2.82 13.79 -2.95
CA ASP A 146 -1.94 14.12 -4.09
C ASP A 146 -2.74 14.40 -5.37
N LEU A 147 -2.26 15.37 -6.15
CA LEU A 147 -2.71 15.60 -7.52
C LEU A 147 -2.03 14.58 -8.43
N VAL A 148 -2.84 13.76 -9.10
CA VAL A 148 -2.37 12.73 -10.02
C VAL A 148 -2.90 12.95 -11.43
N ALA A 149 -2.19 12.43 -12.42
CA ALA A 149 -2.62 12.44 -13.81
C ALA A 149 -2.30 11.13 -14.52
N VAL A 150 -3.17 10.73 -15.44
CA VAL A 150 -2.96 9.62 -16.37
C VAL A 150 -2.92 10.17 -17.81
N ASN A 151 -2.07 9.59 -18.65
CA ASN A 151 -1.98 9.96 -20.06
C ASN A 151 -3.11 9.27 -20.84
N CYS A 152 -3.84 10.03 -21.65
CA CYS A 152 -4.97 9.56 -22.45
C CYS A 152 -4.84 10.05 -23.90
N THR A 153 -5.64 9.49 -24.79
CA THR A 153 -5.80 9.94 -26.18
C THR A 153 -7.26 10.25 -26.45
N ASP A 154 -7.53 11.36 -27.13
CA ASP A 154 -8.90 11.70 -27.55
C ASP A 154 -9.32 10.92 -28.81
N GLU A 155 -10.55 11.15 -29.29
CA GLU A 155 -11.12 10.53 -30.49
C GLU A 155 -10.29 10.76 -31.78
N ASN A 156 -9.43 11.79 -31.78
CA ASN A 156 -8.56 12.13 -32.90
C ASN A 156 -7.11 11.66 -32.67
N ASN A 157 -6.89 10.72 -31.73
CA ASN A 157 -5.57 10.25 -31.30
C ASN A 157 -4.64 11.36 -30.75
N LYS A 158 -5.19 12.49 -30.32
CA LYS A 158 -4.39 13.55 -29.71
C LYS A 158 -4.11 13.22 -28.24
N PRO A 159 -2.84 13.23 -27.80
CA PRO A 159 -2.51 12.97 -26.40
C PRO A 159 -2.98 14.11 -25.50
N TYR A 160 -3.53 13.76 -24.34
CA TYR A 160 -3.86 14.70 -23.27
C TYR A 160 -3.66 14.05 -21.89
N LYS A 161 -3.57 14.87 -20.85
CA LYS A 161 -3.53 14.39 -19.46
C LYS A 161 -4.91 14.50 -18.83
N HIS A 162 -5.34 13.44 -18.16
CA HIS A 162 -6.54 13.41 -17.36
C HIS A 162 -6.19 13.43 -15.88
N TYR A 163 -6.78 14.35 -15.11
CA TYR A 163 -6.37 14.64 -13.73
C TYR A 163 -7.37 14.14 -12.69
N GLY A 164 -6.88 13.85 -11.50
CA GLY A 164 -7.67 13.49 -10.33
C GLY A 164 -6.90 13.72 -9.03
N ILE A 165 -7.59 13.50 -7.91
CA ILE A 165 -7.04 13.60 -6.56
C ILE A 165 -7.08 12.24 -5.88
N VAL A 166 -5.98 11.85 -5.25
CA VAL A 166 -5.90 10.61 -4.46
C VAL A 166 -6.71 10.77 -3.19
N VAL A 167 -7.61 9.83 -2.93
CA VAL A 167 -8.46 9.80 -1.73
C VAL A 167 -8.40 8.43 -1.08
N SER A 168 -8.58 8.39 0.23
CA SER A 168 -8.74 7.13 0.97
C SER A 168 -10.19 6.66 0.96
N SER A 169 -10.39 5.34 0.95
CA SER A 169 -11.69 4.70 1.09
C SER A 169 -11.56 3.39 1.87
N SER A 170 -12.68 2.84 2.35
CA SER A 170 -12.72 1.51 2.98
C SER A 170 -12.26 0.37 2.07
N ARG A 171 -12.09 0.63 0.76
CA ARG A 171 -11.60 -0.32 -0.25
C ARG A 171 -10.18 0.03 -0.73
N GLY A 172 -9.44 0.81 0.03
CA GLY A 172 -8.08 1.27 -0.28
C GLY A 172 -8.04 2.62 -1.00
N PHE A 173 -6.88 2.95 -1.58
CA PHE A 173 -6.65 4.20 -2.30
C PHE A 173 -7.46 4.26 -3.60
N ARG A 174 -8.09 5.41 -3.83
CA ARG A 174 -8.88 5.70 -5.01
C ARG A 174 -8.46 7.03 -5.60
N VAL A 175 -8.80 7.25 -6.86
CA VAL A 175 -8.64 8.54 -7.52
C VAL A 175 -10.02 9.11 -7.77
N ALA A 176 -10.34 10.21 -7.10
CA ALA A 176 -11.52 11.02 -7.41
C ALA A 176 -11.17 11.93 -8.58
N HIS A 177 -11.96 11.88 -9.66
CA HIS A 177 -11.71 12.70 -10.84
C HIS A 177 -13.03 13.24 -11.43
N PHE A 178 -12.94 14.40 -12.07
CA PHE A 178 -14.05 14.95 -12.83
C PHE A 178 -14.09 14.30 -14.21
N PHE A 179 -15.17 13.58 -14.50
CA PHE A 179 -15.42 12.96 -15.79
C PHE A 179 -16.30 13.87 -16.65
N THR A 180 -15.84 14.18 -17.85
CA THR A 180 -16.61 14.92 -18.85
C THR A 180 -17.47 13.94 -19.65
N GLY A 181 -18.79 13.96 -19.43
CA GLY A 181 -19.75 13.13 -20.15
C GLY A 181 -20.13 13.71 -21.53
N GLU A 182 -21.35 13.42 -22.00
CA GLU A 182 -21.82 13.82 -23.33
C GLU A 182 -21.67 15.33 -23.59
N THR A 183 -21.13 15.63 -24.78
CA THR A 183 -20.94 17.01 -25.24
C THR A 183 -22.25 17.53 -25.81
N VAL A 184 -22.79 18.61 -25.25
CA VAL A 184 -23.95 19.30 -25.81
C VAL A 184 -23.42 20.39 -26.74
N LYS A 185 -23.32 20.09 -28.05
CA LYS A 185 -23.06 21.13 -29.04
C LYS A 185 -24.27 22.07 -29.10
N ALA A 186 -24.25 23.15 -28.32
CA ALA A 186 -25.22 24.22 -28.47
C ALA A 186 -25.05 24.83 -29.87
N GLN A 187 -26.09 24.78 -30.71
CA GLN A 187 -26.13 25.52 -31.97
C GLN A 187 -25.77 26.99 -31.66
N ASN A 188 -24.76 27.51 -32.37
CA ASN A 188 -24.22 28.88 -32.26
C ASN A 188 -23.26 29.18 -31.08
N SER A 189 -22.69 28.18 -30.39
CA SER A 189 -21.62 28.41 -29.40
C SER A 189 -20.22 28.19 -30.00
N ILE A 190 -19.31 29.15 -29.79
CA ILE A 190 -17.87 29.03 -30.14
C ILE A 190 -17.18 27.96 -29.29
N VAL A 191 -17.79 27.55 -28.17
CA VAL A 191 -17.18 26.65 -27.20
C VAL A 191 -18.06 25.44 -26.92
N GLU A 192 -17.46 24.26 -26.99
CA GLU A 192 -18.08 22.99 -26.61
C GLU A 192 -18.43 23.02 -25.11
N LYS A 193 -19.72 22.87 -24.80
CA LYS A 193 -20.23 22.74 -23.44
C LYS A 193 -20.74 21.32 -23.25
N GLY A 194 -20.64 20.78 -22.05
CA GLY A 194 -21.20 19.47 -21.74
C GLY A 194 -21.55 19.35 -20.26
N PHE A 195 -22.01 18.16 -19.87
CA PHE A 195 -22.23 17.83 -18.47
C PHE A 195 -21.14 16.88 -17.98
N GLY A 196 -20.60 17.15 -16.80
CA GLY A 196 -19.65 16.28 -16.13
C GLY A 196 -20.04 15.98 -14.71
N TYR A 197 -19.47 14.90 -14.17
CA TYR A 197 -19.75 14.37 -12.85
C TYR A 197 -18.46 13.86 -12.18
N ILE A 198 -18.50 13.69 -10.86
CA ILE A 198 -17.36 13.18 -10.09
C ILE A 198 -17.43 11.67 -10.03
N HIS A 199 -16.35 11.01 -10.40
CA HIS A 199 -16.22 9.57 -10.34
C HIS A 199 -15.00 9.18 -9.51
N GLU A 200 -15.04 7.98 -8.93
CA GLU A 200 -13.91 7.39 -8.22
C GLU A 200 -13.50 6.09 -8.90
N VAL A 201 -12.23 5.98 -9.28
CA VAL A 201 -11.63 4.74 -9.75
C VAL A 201 -10.66 4.20 -8.71
N ARG A 202 -10.37 2.89 -8.75
CA ARG A 202 -9.26 2.34 -7.94
C ARG A 202 -7.95 2.96 -8.43
N TYR A 203 -7.04 3.28 -7.51
CA TYR A 203 -5.71 3.73 -7.90
C TYR A 203 -4.98 2.61 -8.68
N SER A 204 -4.28 3.00 -9.75
CA SER A 204 -3.32 2.17 -10.47
C SER A 204 -2.03 2.97 -10.65
N SER A 205 -0.89 2.28 -10.83
CA SER A 205 0.43 2.92 -11.01
C SER A 205 0.55 3.79 -12.26
N ASP A 206 -0.44 3.74 -13.15
CA ASP A 206 -0.54 4.60 -14.34
C ASP A 206 -0.92 6.04 -13.97
N TRP A 207 -1.49 6.24 -12.77
CA TRP A 207 -1.75 7.56 -12.22
C TRP A 207 -0.46 8.12 -11.59
N LEU A 208 0.15 9.04 -12.33
CA LEU A 208 1.40 9.69 -11.99
C LEU A 208 1.19 10.85 -11.03
N VAL A 209 1.97 10.91 -9.96
CA VAL A 209 2.00 12.07 -9.07
C VAL A 209 2.48 13.28 -9.87
N GLN A 210 1.65 14.33 -9.91
CA GLN A 210 2.03 15.62 -10.48
C GLN A 210 2.44 16.61 -9.39
N GLU A 211 1.77 16.56 -8.23
CA GLU A 211 2.01 17.50 -7.13
C GLU A 211 1.56 16.90 -5.79
N HIS A 212 2.35 17.14 -4.73
CA HIS A 212 1.99 16.76 -3.35
C HIS A 212 1.25 17.88 -2.63
N LEU A 213 0.26 17.52 -1.81
CA LEU A 213 -0.51 18.49 -1.02
C LEU A 213 0.40 19.41 -0.19
N PRO A 214 0.25 20.75 -0.26
CA PRO A 214 0.97 21.65 0.62
C PRO A 214 0.63 21.36 2.09
N LYS A 215 1.62 21.44 2.98
CA LYS A 215 1.44 21.21 4.43
C LYS A 215 0.39 22.13 5.07
N SER A 216 0.05 23.23 4.42
CA SER A 216 -0.91 24.23 4.90
C SER A 216 -2.38 23.86 4.65
N ILE A 217 -2.66 22.84 3.84
CA ILE A 217 -4.03 22.44 3.50
C ILE A 217 -4.34 21.13 4.23
N PRO A 218 -5.25 21.12 5.22
CA PRO A 218 -5.70 19.90 5.86
C PRO A 218 -6.38 18.96 4.85
N TYR A 219 -6.09 17.65 4.93
CA TYR A 219 -6.74 16.67 4.06
C TYR A 219 -8.27 16.64 4.23
N SER A 220 -8.76 16.84 5.46
CA SER A 220 -10.20 16.93 5.74
C SER A 220 -10.91 17.94 4.84
N ASP A 221 -10.25 19.07 4.57
CA ASP A 221 -10.82 20.14 3.76
C ASP A 221 -10.92 19.71 2.28
N VAL A 222 -9.92 18.98 1.78
CA VAL A 222 -9.95 18.40 0.43
C VAL A 222 -11.09 17.38 0.32
N GLU A 223 -11.25 16.51 1.32
CA GLU A 223 -12.31 15.51 1.35
C GLU A 223 -13.71 16.16 1.38
N ASP A 224 -13.90 17.17 2.23
CA ASP A 224 -15.16 17.90 2.34
C ASP A 224 -15.50 18.65 1.05
N ARG A 225 -14.51 19.23 0.37
CA ARG A 225 -14.68 19.83 -0.96
C ARG A 225 -15.11 18.79 -1.99
N ILE A 226 -14.48 17.62 -2.01
CA ILE A 226 -14.86 16.53 -2.92
C ILE A 226 -16.30 16.04 -2.63
N LYS A 227 -16.66 15.88 -1.35
CA LYS A 227 -18.03 15.51 -0.94
C LYS A 227 -19.05 16.56 -1.34
N ALA A 228 -18.78 17.83 -1.08
CA ALA A 228 -19.62 18.94 -1.52
C ALA A 228 -19.73 18.95 -3.05
N SER A 229 -18.62 18.67 -3.74
CA SER A 229 -18.58 18.67 -5.19
C SER A 229 -19.49 17.62 -5.82
N ARG A 230 -19.63 16.45 -5.19
CA ARG A 230 -20.49 15.33 -5.62
C ARG A 230 -21.98 15.61 -5.51
N LYS A 231 -22.40 16.51 -4.61
CA LYS A 231 -23.81 16.89 -4.46
C LYS A 231 -24.36 17.62 -5.69
N ILE A 232 -23.48 18.07 -6.59
CA ILE A 232 -23.86 18.69 -7.85
C ILE A 232 -24.00 17.61 -8.91
N GLU A 233 -25.24 17.20 -9.21
CA GLU A 233 -25.53 16.12 -10.15
C GLU A 233 -25.04 16.39 -11.58
N ARG A 234 -25.05 17.65 -12.01
CA ARG A 234 -24.66 18.07 -13.36
C ARG A 234 -23.89 19.37 -13.32
N ARG A 235 -22.59 19.30 -13.61
CA ARG A 235 -21.74 20.49 -13.78
C ARG A 235 -21.61 20.82 -15.25
N VAL A 236 -21.97 22.05 -15.62
CA VAL A 236 -21.68 22.58 -16.95
C VAL A 236 -20.17 22.76 -17.04
N TRP A 237 -19.54 22.08 -17.99
CA TRP A 237 -18.11 22.16 -18.21
C TRP A 237 -17.79 22.70 -19.60
N ASN A 238 -16.56 23.19 -19.75
CA ASN A 238 -16.03 23.72 -21.00
C ASN A 238 -14.52 23.51 -21.00
N LYS A 239 -13.97 22.98 -22.11
CA LYS A 239 -12.53 22.76 -22.34
C LYS A 239 -11.62 23.93 -21.92
N VAL A 240 -12.12 25.16 -21.99
CA VAL A 240 -11.37 26.39 -21.75
C VAL A 240 -11.50 26.92 -20.31
N SER A 241 -12.59 26.64 -19.60
CA SER A 241 -12.88 27.32 -18.32
C SER A 241 -13.10 26.37 -17.15
N TYR A 242 -13.45 25.11 -17.41
CA TYR A 242 -13.68 24.13 -16.35
C TYR A 242 -13.55 22.71 -16.92
N ASN A 243 -12.46 22.03 -16.55
CA ASN A 243 -12.12 20.68 -17.00
C ASN A 243 -11.60 19.84 -15.80
N CYS A 244 -11.10 18.63 -16.06
CA CYS A 244 -10.62 17.74 -15.01
C CYS A 244 -9.45 18.31 -14.19
N GLU A 245 -8.53 19.06 -14.82
CA GLU A 245 -7.44 19.71 -14.11
C GLU A 245 -7.95 20.85 -13.22
N HIS A 246 -8.82 21.71 -13.74
CA HIS A 246 -9.43 22.79 -12.96
C HIS A 246 -10.11 22.26 -11.72
N TRP A 247 -10.95 21.24 -11.88
CA TRP A 247 -11.66 20.63 -10.77
C TRP A 247 -10.68 19.99 -9.77
N ALA A 248 -9.71 19.21 -10.23
CA ALA A 248 -8.75 18.56 -9.34
C ALA A 248 -7.94 19.59 -8.54
N ARG A 249 -7.42 20.62 -9.21
CA ARG A 249 -6.71 21.73 -8.55
C ARG A 249 -7.62 22.51 -7.61
N GLU A 250 -8.87 22.77 -7.96
CA GLU A 250 -9.84 23.42 -7.07
C GLU A 250 -10.04 22.62 -5.77
N MET A 251 -10.17 21.29 -5.85
CA MET A 251 -10.29 20.47 -4.65
C MET A 251 -9.01 20.54 -3.80
N PHE A 252 -7.85 20.50 -4.45
CA PHE A 252 -6.53 20.47 -3.86
C PHE A 252 -6.08 21.82 -3.26
N THR A 253 -6.02 22.90 -4.04
CA THR A 253 -5.56 24.23 -3.62
C THR A 253 -6.69 25.16 -3.15
N GLY A 254 -7.94 24.87 -3.51
CA GLY A 254 -9.06 25.82 -3.36
C GLY A 254 -9.16 26.82 -4.51
N GLN A 255 -8.26 26.75 -5.49
CA GLN A 255 -8.24 27.63 -6.66
C GLN A 255 -8.30 26.79 -7.94
N ALA A 256 -9.27 27.08 -8.80
CA ALA A 256 -9.37 26.44 -10.10
C ALA A 256 -8.27 26.98 -11.03
N GLU A 257 -7.31 26.13 -11.36
CA GLU A 257 -6.25 26.44 -12.33
C GLU A 257 -6.13 25.35 -13.40
N CYS A 258 -5.68 25.71 -14.60
CA CYS A 258 -5.36 24.75 -15.65
C CYS A 258 -4.07 25.13 -16.36
N THR A 259 -3.06 24.30 -16.18
CA THR A 259 -1.76 24.45 -16.82
C THR A 259 -1.85 24.13 -18.32
N GLN A 260 -2.71 23.19 -18.72
CA GLN A 260 -2.93 22.87 -20.14
C GLN A 260 -3.45 24.09 -20.94
N LEU A 261 -4.32 24.90 -20.35
CA LEU A 261 -4.84 26.10 -20.99
C LEU A 261 -3.76 27.19 -21.09
N LYS A 262 -2.94 27.37 -20.04
CA LYS A 262 -1.81 28.31 -20.05
C LYS A 262 -0.86 27.97 -21.21
N GLN A 263 -0.49 26.69 -21.35
CA GLN A 263 0.34 26.19 -22.44
C GLN A 263 -0.27 26.42 -23.84
N LEU A 264 -1.55 26.10 -24.03
CA LEU A 264 -2.25 26.34 -25.30
C LEU A 264 -2.27 27.83 -25.71
N LYS A 265 -2.40 28.74 -24.74
CA LYS A 265 -2.35 30.19 -25.01
C LYS A 265 -0.95 30.64 -25.40
N GLU A 266 0.09 30.12 -24.75
CA GLU A 266 1.49 30.41 -25.06
C GLU A 266 1.88 29.89 -26.45
N GLU A 267 1.52 28.65 -26.80
CA GLU A 267 1.75 28.07 -28.13
C GLU A 267 1.11 28.92 -29.24
N ARG A 268 -0.15 29.34 -29.05
CA ARG A 268 -0.84 30.22 -30.00
C ARG A 268 -0.16 31.58 -30.15
N ARG A 269 0.34 32.15 -29.04
CA ARG A 269 1.07 33.42 -29.06
C ARG A 269 2.40 33.26 -29.80
N ASN A 270 3.12 32.17 -29.57
CA ASN A 270 4.39 31.87 -30.22
C ASN A 270 4.22 31.61 -31.73
N ASN A 271 3.14 30.94 -32.14
CA ASN A 271 2.84 30.71 -33.56
C ASN A 271 2.45 32.01 -34.29
N ARG A 272 1.72 32.92 -33.61
CA ARG A 272 1.41 34.26 -34.16
C ARG A 272 2.63 35.16 -34.31
N ASN A 273 3.64 34.99 -33.46
CA ASN A 273 4.89 35.75 -33.55
C ASN A 273 5.89 35.17 -34.56
N LYS A 274 5.61 33.99 -35.12
CA LYS A 274 6.42 33.32 -36.15
C LYS A 274 5.84 33.43 -37.56
N SER A 275 4.60 33.92 -37.70
CA SER A 275 3.96 34.28 -38.98
C SER A 275 4.07 35.78 -39.20
#